data_AF-A0A7X0Y146-F1
#
_entry.id   AF-A0A7X0Y146-F1
#
_cell.length_a   1.000
_cell.length_b   1.000
_cell.length_c   1.000
_cell.angle_alpha   90.00
_cell.angle_beta   90.00
_cell.angle_gamma   90.00
#
_symmetry.space_group_name_H-M   'P 1'
#
loop_
_entity.id
_entity.type
_entity.pdbx_description
1 polymer ?
#
loop_
_entity_poly.entity_id
_entity_poly.type
_entity_poly.pdbx_seq_one_letter_code
_entity_poly.pdbx_strand_id
1 'polypeptide(L)'
;MQFRAGEKPKPYTQDIPEQFVQVYQAAAKEYGIDWFLLAAVHRVETKFSTVEPMISGVGAIGPMQFMPCTFVGWGAEGCQATGGVGYFSDDDMVDPAVIKAYGGYGVDANRDGKADPWNLEDAVYSTANFLADNGAKEGKEKQAIFKYNHSDIYVKDILFYRDQFKKAWSKDLAGK
;
A
#
# COMPACT_ATOMS: atom_id res chain seq x y z
N MET A 1 11.67 -11.75 -1.34
CA MET A 1 11.56 -13.23 -1.25
C MET A 1 10.58 -13.68 -2.34
N GLN A 2 11.06 -14.29 -3.43
CA GLN A 2 10.19 -14.74 -4.53
C GLN A 2 9.55 -16.10 -4.18
N PHE A 3 8.23 -16.23 -4.31
CA PHE A 3 7.54 -17.50 -4.14
C PHE A 3 7.66 -18.35 -5.42
N ARG A 4 7.99 -19.64 -5.28
CA ARG A 4 8.07 -20.61 -6.39
C ARG A 4 6.66 -21.07 -6.78
N ALA A 5 6.40 -21.16 -8.08
CA ALA A 5 5.16 -21.72 -8.62
C ALA A 5 5.02 -23.21 -8.22
N GLY A 6 3.96 -23.55 -7.47
CA GLY A 6 3.59 -24.95 -7.19
C GLY A 6 3.19 -25.29 -5.76
N GLU A 7 3.41 -24.42 -4.78
CA GLU A 7 2.89 -24.65 -3.43
C GLU A 7 1.46 -24.11 -3.30
N LYS A 8 0.50 -24.99 -2.97
CA LYS A 8 -0.83 -24.56 -2.51
C LYS A 8 -0.62 -23.73 -1.23
N PRO A 9 -1.13 -22.48 -1.16
CA PRO A 9 -0.98 -21.67 0.04
C PRO A 9 -1.48 -22.46 1.26
N LYS A 10 -0.63 -22.61 2.28
CA LYS A 10 -1.01 -23.17 3.58
C LYS A 10 -2.28 -22.45 4.08
N PRO A 11 -3.24 -23.13 4.74
CA PRO A 11 -4.38 -22.44 5.34
C PRO A 11 -3.85 -21.40 6.33
N TYR A 12 -4.03 -20.11 6.01
CA TYR A 12 -3.37 -19.02 6.71
C TYR A 12 -4.30 -18.49 7.81
N THR A 13 -3.89 -18.65 9.07
CA THR A 13 -4.34 -17.88 10.22
C THR A 13 -3.18 -17.03 10.71
N GLN A 14 -3.04 -15.84 10.15
CA GLN A 14 -3.02 -14.65 10.98
C GLN A 14 -4.09 -13.77 10.36
N ASP A 15 -5.20 -13.66 11.07
CA ASP A 15 -6.25 -12.69 10.75
C ASP A 15 -5.61 -11.32 10.57
N ILE A 16 -6.28 -10.45 9.82
CA ILE A 16 -5.88 -9.05 9.72
C ILE A 16 -5.69 -8.53 11.16
N PRO A 17 -4.48 -8.05 11.55
CA PRO A 17 -4.27 -7.61 12.92
C PRO A 17 -5.30 -6.54 13.29
N GLU A 18 -6.03 -6.76 14.38
CA GLU A 18 -7.20 -5.96 14.77
C GLU A 18 -6.87 -4.46 14.85
N GLN A 19 -5.68 -4.15 15.34
CA GLN A 19 -5.13 -2.79 15.45
C GLN A 19 -5.06 -2.04 14.10
N PHE A 20 -5.03 -2.74 12.96
CA PHE A 20 -4.99 -2.13 11.63
C PHE A 20 -6.36 -2.04 10.96
N VAL A 21 -7.39 -2.72 11.48
CA VAL A 21 -8.72 -2.76 10.85
C VAL A 21 -9.33 -1.38 10.75
N GLN A 22 -9.24 -0.57 11.82
CA GLN A 22 -9.83 0.77 11.85
C GLN A 22 -9.24 1.68 10.78
N VAL A 23 -7.90 1.69 10.63
CA VAL A 23 -7.24 2.55 9.63
C VAL A 23 -7.56 2.11 8.20
N TYR A 24 -7.61 0.80 7.92
CA TYR A 24 -8.02 0.32 6.60
C TYR A 24 -9.46 0.72 6.26
N GLN A 25 -10.39 0.55 7.21
CA GLN A 25 -11.79 0.89 6.97
C GLN A 25 -11.99 2.40 6.78
N ALA A 26 -11.28 3.23 7.54
CA ALA A 26 -11.34 4.67 7.43
C ALA A 26 -10.80 5.15 6.06
N ALA A 27 -9.58 4.74 5.69
CA ALA A 27 -8.99 5.08 4.40
C ALA A 27 -9.82 4.56 3.22
N ALA A 28 -10.28 3.30 3.27
CA ALA A 28 -11.09 2.72 2.22
C ALA A 28 -12.43 3.43 2.03
N LYS A 29 -13.05 3.87 3.13
CA LYS A 29 -14.28 4.67 3.08
C LYS A 29 -14.03 6.03 2.43
N GLU A 30 -12.92 6.69 2.75
CA GLU A 30 -12.57 8.00 2.17
C GLU A 30 -12.33 7.91 0.67
N TYR A 31 -11.61 6.88 0.22
CA TYR A 31 -11.22 6.71 -1.18
C TYR A 31 -12.17 5.84 -2.01
N GLY A 32 -13.22 5.28 -1.39
CA GLY A 32 -14.23 4.48 -2.07
C GLY A 32 -13.73 3.14 -2.61
N ILE A 33 -12.85 2.45 -1.87
CA ILE A 33 -12.28 1.15 -2.26
C ILE A 33 -12.65 0.05 -1.25
N ASP A 34 -12.37 -1.22 -1.55
CA ASP A 34 -12.54 -2.33 -0.60
C ASP A 34 -11.40 -2.30 0.44
N TRP A 35 -11.72 -2.21 1.73
CA TRP A 35 -10.69 -2.17 2.79
C TRP A 35 -9.87 -3.47 2.88
N PHE A 36 -10.42 -4.60 2.40
CA PHE A 36 -9.65 -5.85 2.28
C PHE A 36 -8.51 -5.73 1.26
N LEU A 37 -8.60 -4.80 0.30
CA LEU A 37 -7.54 -4.53 -0.66
C LEU A 37 -6.32 -3.90 0.04
N LEU A 38 -6.55 -2.96 0.96
CA LEU A 38 -5.47 -2.33 1.76
C LEU A 38 -4.78 -3.35 2.67
N ALA A 39 -5.56 -4.20 3.35
CA ALA A 39 -5.01 -5.28 4.15
C ALA A 39 -4.19 -6.28 3.31
N ALA A 40 -4.63 -6.58 2.09
CA ALA A 40 -3.90 -7.45 1.17
C ALA A 40 -2.56 -6.83 0.74
N VAL A 41 -2.52 -5.54 0.43
CA VAL A 41 -1.27 -4.82 0.13
C VAL A 41 -0.33 -4.88 1.33
N HIS A 42 -0.75 -4.47 2.52
CA HIS A 42 0.11 -4.49 3.71
C HIS A 42 0.63 -5.91 4.05
N ARG A 43 -0.19 -6.94 3.82
CA ARG A 43 0.22 -8.35 4.00
C ARG A 43 1.30 -8.78 3.00
N VAL A 44 1.15 -8.41 1.72
CA VAL A 44 2.09 -8.80 0.66
C VAL A 44 3.41 -8.04 0.81
N GLU A 45 3.35 -6.76 1.14
CA GLU A 45 4.53 -5.89 1.22
C GLU A 45 5.43 -6.24 2.40
N THR A 46 4.90 -6.28 3.62
CA THR A 46 5.71 -6.36 4.84
C THR A 46 5.20 -7.39 5.85
N LYS A 47 4.26 -8.24 5.45
CA LYS A 47 3.56 -9.17 6.35
C LYS A 47 3.02 -8.42 7.58
N PHE A 48 2.33 -7.30 7.32
CA PHE A 48 1.81 -6.42 8.36
C PHE A 48 2.90 -5.81 9.26
N SER A 49 3.93 -5.21 8.66
CA SER A 49 5.05 -4.57 9.39
C SER A 49 5.84 -5.51 10.30
N THR A 50 5.97 -6.80 9.93
CA THR A 50 6.78 -7.77 10.69
C THR A 50 8.11 -8.13 10.02
N VAL A 51 8.38 -7.53 8.86
CA VAL A 51 9.63 -7.68 8.12
C VAL A 51 10.57 -6.53 8.46
N GLU A 52 11.82 -6.84 8.78
CA GLU A 52 12.87 -5.86 9.07
C GLU A 52 14.13 -6.13 8.21
N PRO A 53 14.72 -5.12 7.56
CA PRO A 53 14.22 -3.74 7.46
C PRO A 53 13.03 -3.62 6.48
N MET A 54 12.16 -2.62 6.67
CA MET A 54 11.13 -2.23 5.68
C MET A 54 11.70 -1.35 4.56
N ILE A 55 12.88 -1.70 4.06
CA ILE A 55 13.52 -1.12 2.87
C ILE A 55 13.79 -2.26 1.89
N SER A 56 13.16 -2.21 0.72
CA SER A 56 13.40 -3.21 -0.32
C SER A 56 14.75 -3.01 -1.01
N GLY A 57 15.25 -4.05 -1.69
CA GLY A 57 16.48 -3.97 -2.49
C GLY A 57 16.39 -3.03 -3.71
N VAL A 58 15.20 -2.51 -4.04
CA VAL A 58 14.99 -1.52 -5.11
C VAL A 58 14.68 -0.12 -4.56
N GLY A 59 14.71 0.06 -3.24
CA GLY A 59 14.53 1.37 -2.60
C GLY A 59 13.10 1.74 -2.24
N ALA A 60 12.12 0.82 -2.36
CA ALA A 60 10.80 1.01 -1.77
C ALA A 60 10.87 1.01 -0.23
N ILE A 61 10.08 1.87 0.42
CA ILE A 61 10.17 2.15 1.87
C ILE A 61 8.83 2.03 2.60
N GLY A 62 8.89 1.79 3.91
CA GLY A 62 7.74 1.84 4.82
C GLY A 62 6.82 0.61 4.81
N PRO A 63 5.80 0.57 5.67
CA PRO A 63 4.89 -0.57 5.84
C PRO A 63 4.19 -0.99 4.54
N MET A 64 3.94 -0.04 3.63
CA MET A 64 3.28 -0.27 2.35
C MET A 64 4.26 -0.31 1.16
N GLN A 65 5.57 -0.24 1.40
CA GLN A 65 6.64 -0.33 0.38
C GLN A 65 6.40 0.60 -0.82
N PHE A 66 6.31 1.90 -0.57
CA PHE A 66 6.23 2.89 -1.63
C PHE A 66 7.60 3.17 -2.24
N MET A 67 7.66 3.29 -3.58
CA MET A 67 8.79 3.96 -4.22
C MET A 67 8.75 5.46 -3.88
N PRO A 68 9.86 6.08 -3.44
CA PRO A 68 9.90 7.50 -3.09
C PRO A 68 9.31 8.43 -4.15
N CYS A 69 9.59 8.23 -5.44
CA CYS A 69 9.03 9.05 -6.52
C CYS A 69 7.54 8.82 -6.78
N THR A 70 6.99 7.69 -6.36
CA THR A 70 5.53 7.52 -6.34
C THR A 70 4.94 8.28 -5.16
N PHE A 71 5.60 8.26 -4.02
CA PHE A 71 5.13 8.94 -2.81
C PHE A 71 5.19 10.46 -2.94
N VAL A 72 6.35 11.01 -3.32
CA VAL A 72 6.61 12.45 -3.48
C VAL A 72 6.18 12.99 -4.84
N GLY A 73 6.38 12.22 -5.91
CA GLY A 73 5.93 12.58 -7.25
C GLY A 73 7.02 12.50 -8.30
N TRP A 74 6.66 11.98 -9.48
CA TRP A 74 7.59 11.74 -10.60
C TRP A 74 8.06 13.03 -11.30
N GLY A 75 7.48 14.18 -10.95
CA GLY A 75 7.94 15.50 -11.41
C GLY A 75 9.22 15.97 -10.71
N ALA A 76 9.65 15.31 -9.64
CA ALA A 76 10.84 15.67 -8.89
C ALA A 76 12.14 15.22 -9.57
N GLU A 77 13.26 15.83 -9.16
CA GLU A 77 14.58 15.53 -9.69
C GLU A 77 15.01 14.07 -9.38
N GLY A 78 15.71 13.46 -10.32
CA GLY A 78 16.32 12.14 -10.14
C GLY A 78 15.38 10.96 -10.34
N CYS A 79 14.05 11.16 -10.41
CA CYS A 79 13.10 10.04 -10.45
C CYS A 79 13.31 9.07 -11.61
N GLN A 80 13.53 9.58 -12.82
CA GLN A 80 13.84 8.73 -13.98
C GLN A 80 15.24 8.10 -13.88
N ALA A 81 16.23 8.87 -13.41
CA ALA A 81 17.63 8.44 -13.35
C ALA A 81 17.88 7.35 -12.31
N THR A 82 17.09 7.32 -11.23
CA THR A 82 17.26 6.37 -10.12
C THR A 82 16.21 5.27 -10.09
N GLY A 83 15.39 5.16 -11.14
CA GLY A 83 14.34 4.15 -11.21
C GLY A 83 13.25 4.32 -10.14
N GLY A 84 13.01 5.55 -9.69
CA GLY A 84 11.94 5.89 -8.76
C GLY A 84 12.36 6.16 -7.31
N VAL A 85 13.66 6.19 -6.98
CA VAL A 85 14.15 6.56 -5.64
C VAL A 85 14.23 8.09 -5.47
N GLY A 86 14.45 8.83 -6.56
CA GLY A 86 14.64 10.28 -6.57
C GLY A 86 15.88 10.77 -5.80
N TYR A 87 16.01 12.10 -5.70
CA TYR A 87 17.00 12.79 -4.89
C TYR A 87 16.29 13.71 -3.88
N PHE A 88 15.65 13.10 -2.88
CA PHE A 88 14.90 13.82 -1.87
C PHE A 88 15.72 14.01 -0.60
N SER A 89 15.60 15.18 0.03
CA SER A 89 15.98 15.32 1.43
C SER A 89 14.95 14.63 2.34
N ASP A 90 15.33 14.33 3.58
CA ASP A 90 14.38 13.76 4.56
C ASP A 90 13.19 14.69 4.82
N ASP A 91 13.38 16.00 4.72
CA ASP A 91 12.32 17.00 4.86
C ASP A 91 11.39 17.00 3.64
N ASP A 92 11.94 16.96 2.41
CA ASP A 92 11.15 16.92 1.18
C ASP A 92 10.31 15.64 1.06
N MET A 93 10.82 14.50 1.58
CA MET A 93 10.14 13.20 1.55
C MET A 93 8.81 13.20 2.29
N VAL A 94 8.66 14.08 3.29
CA VAL A 94 7.50 14.09 4.19
C VAL A 94 6.69 15.38 4.11
N ASP A 95 7.15 16.40 3.37
CA ASP A 95 6.46 17.69 3.24
C ASP A 95 5.24 17.58 2.31
N PRO A 96 4.00 17.75 2.81
CA PRO A 96 2.79 17.69 1.99
C PRO A 96 2.76 18.73 0.85
N ALA A 97 3.39 19.89 1.02
CA ALA A 97 3.48 20.91 -0.02
C ALA A 97 4.38 20.47 -1.17
N VAL A 98 5.50 19.82 -0.86
CA VAL A 98 6.42 19.24 -1.86
C VAL A 98 5.74 18.10 -2.61
N ILE A 99 5.11 17.17 -1.88
CA ILE A 99 4.36 16.05 -2.46
C ILE A 99 3.29 16.56 -3.42
N LYS A 100 2.51 17.57 -3.01
CA LYS A 100 1.50 18.19 -3.86
C LYS A 100 2.10 18.86 -5.09
N ALA A 101 3.24 19.55 -4.95
CA ALA A 101 3.89 20.25 -6.05
C ALA A 101 4.38 19.29 -7.15
N TYR A 102 4.86 18.10 -6.76
CA TYR A 102 5.34 17.09 -7.70
C TYR A 102 4.28 16.04 -8.11
N GLY A 103 3.07 16.14 -7.57
CA GLY A 103 1.95 15.27 -7.91
C GLY A 103 2.10 13.85 -7.34
N GLY A 104 2.73 13.73 -6.17
CA GLY A 104 2.84 12.47 -5.44
C GLY A 104 1.54 12.04 -4.76
N TYR A 105 1.53 10.80 -4.27
CA TYR A 105 0.38 10.19 -3.61
C TYR A 105 0.41 10.27 -2.09
N GLY A 106 1.48 10.79 -1.49
CA GLY A 106 1.62 10.94 -0.05
C GLY A 106 0.49 11.75 0.57
N VAL A 107 -0.06 11.27 1.69
CA VAL A 107 -1.17 11.87 2.44
C VAL A 107 -0.74 12.04 3.90
N ASP A 108 -0.82 13.26 4.42
CA ASP A 108 -0.77 13.56 5.86
C ASP A 108 -2.15 13.25 6.45
N ALA A 109 -2.35 11.99 6.80
CA ALA A 109 -3.65 11.46 7.18
C ALA A 109 -3.95 11.73 8.66
N ASN A 110 -2.91 11.66 9.50
CA ASN A 110 -3.02 11.93 10.93
C ASN A 110 -3.02 13.45 11.26
N ARG A 111 -2.71 14.31 10.29
CA ARG A 111 -2.67 15.78 10.36
C ARG A 111 -1.61 16.33 11.30
N ASP A 112 -0.47 15.66 11.39
CA ASP A 112 0.68 16.11 12.17
C ASP A 112 1.59 17.10 11.41
N GLY A 113 1.25 17.39 10.15
CA GLY A 113 2.00 18.29 9.26
C GLY A 113 2.99 17.55 8.37
N LYS A 114 3.06 16.22 8.44
CA LYS A 114 3.91 15.37 7.60
C LYS A 114 3.09 14.28 6.95
N ALA A 115 3.37 14.01 5.69
CA ALA A 115 2.93 12.78 5.03
C ALA A 115 4.11 11.81 5.10
N ASP A 116 4.20 11.00 6.15
CA ASP A 116 5.36 10.15 6.39
C ASP A 116 5.13 8.73 5.85
N PRO A 117 5.88 8.24 4.84
CA PRO A 117 5.73 6.88 4.33
C PRO A 117 6.06 5.80 5.38
N TRP A 118 6.68 6.15 6.50
CA TRP A 118 6.94 5.26 7.65
C TRP A 118 5.84 5.30 8.70
N ASN A 119 5.01 6.34 8.71
CA ASN A 119 3.81 6.37 9.53
C ASN A 119 2.75 5.46 8.90
N LEU A 120 2.21 4.53 9.70
CA LEU A 120 1.27 3.54 9.17
C LEU A 120 -0.01 4.19 8.63
N GLU A 121 -0.54 5.20 9.31
CA GLU A 121 -1.79 5.85 8.90
C GLU A 121 -1.59 6.57 7.57
N ASP A 122 -0.56 7.38 7.46
CA ASP A 122 -0.20 8.08 6.23
C ASP A 122 0.08 7.11 5.08
N ALA A 123 0.83 6.03 5.33
CA ALA A 123 1.12 5.03 4.32
C ALA A 123 -0.15 4.31 3.82
N VAL A 124 -1.07 3.95 4.72
CA VAL A 124 -2.33 3.29 4.35
C VAL A 124 -3.24 4.23 3.54
N TYR A 125 -3.37 5.49 3.96
CA TYR A 125 -4.14 6.49 3.20
C TYR A 125 -3.50 6.81 1.86
N SER A 126 -2.18 6.89 1.79
CA SER A 126 -1.44 7.06 0.54
C SER A 126 -1.65 5.89 -0.42
N THR A 127 -1.66 4.65 0.09
CA THR A 127 -2.02 3.47 -0.72
C THR A 127 -3.46 3.54 -1.21
N ALA A 128 -4.40 3.95 -0.36
CA ALA A 128 -5.80 4.10 -0.74
C ALA A 128 -5.98 5.17 -1.84
N ASN A 129 -5.32 6.32 -1.68
CA ASN A 129 -5.23 7.40 -2.66
C ASN A 129 -4.73 6.89 -4.01
N PHE A 130 -3.56 6.23 -4.01
CA PHE A 130 -2.97 5.66 -5.22
C PHE A 130 -3.92 4.69 -5.92
N LEU A 131 -4.46 3.71 -5.20
CA LEU A 131 -5.28 2.66 -5.80
C LEU A 131 -6.58 3.23 -6.37
N ALA A 132 -7.20 4.16 -5.64
CA ALA A 132 -8.43 4.81 -6.05
C ALA A 132 -8.23 5.66 -7.31
N ASP A 133 -7.16 6.46 -7.38
CA ASP A 133 -6.84 7.25 -8.59
C ASP A 133 -6.52 6.37 -9.80
N ASN A 134 -5.92 5.19 -9.56
CA ASN A 134 -5.54 4.26 -10.62
C ASN A 134 -6.65 3.26 -11.02
N GLY A 135 -7.88 3.46 -10.55
CA GLY A 135 -9.07 2.77 -11.06
C GLY A 135 -9.79 1.87 -10.06
N ALA A 136 -9.28 1.68 -8.84
CA ALA A 136 -9.88 0.74 -7.89
C ALA A 136 -11.30 1.17 -7.46
N LYS A 137 -11.55 2.48 -7.30
CA LYS A 137 -12.88 3.00 -6.95
C LYS A 137 -13.91 2.81 -8.07
N GLU A 138 -13.45 2.68 -9.32
CA GLU A 138 -14.27 2.34 -10.49
C GLU A 138 -14.34 0.82 -10.76
N GLY A 139 -13.90 -0.02 -9.82
CA GLY A 139 -13.92 -1.47 -9.96
C GLY A 139 -12.81 -2.04 -10.86
N LYS A 140 -11.81 -1.22 -11.24
CA LYS A 140 -10.64 -1.63 -12.04
C LYS A 140 -9.44 -2.00 -11.15
N GLU A 141 -9.69 -2.76 -10.08
CA GLU A 141 -8.65 -3.11 -9.09
C GLU A 141 -7.40 -3.75 -9.73
N LYS A 142 -7.57 -4.66 -10.70
CA LYS A 142 -6.43 -5.29 -11.39
C LYS A 142 -5.48 -4.27 -12.01
N GLN A 143 -6.04 -3.24 -12.64
CA GLN A 143 -5.27 -2.16 -13.25
C GLN A 143 -4.55 -1.35 -12.16
N ALA A 144 -5.28 -0.96 -11.10
CA ALA A 144 -4.72 -0.18 -10.00
C ALA A 144 -3.57 -0.92 -9.30
N ILE A 145 -3.74 -2.22 -9.03
CA ILE A 145 -2.71 -3.06 -8.40
C ILE A 145 -1.50 -3.21 -9.33
N PHE A 146 -1.72 -3.40 -10.64
CA PHE A 146 -0.62 -3.49 -11.61
C PHE A 146 0.16 -2.17 -11.73
N LYS A 147 -0.50 -1.03 -11.54
CA LYS A 147 0.18 0.27 -11.47
C LYS A 147 1.04 0.41 -10.21
N TYR A 148 0.61 -0.19 -9.09
CA TYR A 148 1.38 -0.22 -7.85
C TYR A 148 2.66 -1.05 -8.03
N ASN A 149 2.54 -2.23 -8.65
CA ASN A 149 3.65 -3.10 -9.00
C ASN A 149 3.35 -3.82 -10.33
N HIS A 150 4.20 -3.61 -11.34
CA HIS A 150 4.04 -4.09 -12.72
C HIS A 150 4.27 -5.61 -12.86
N SER A 151 3.60 -6.41 -12.04
CA SER A 151 3.72 -7.86 -11.96
C SER A 151 2.36 -8.52 -11.89
N ASP A 152 2.05 -9.37 -12.87
CA ASP A 152 0.80 -10.16 -12.88
C ASP A 152 0.71 -11.12 -11.68
N ILE A 153 1.86 -11.58 -11.18
CA ILE A 153 1.90 -12.42 -9.97
C ILE A 153 1.52 -11.60 -8.75
N TYR A 154 2.04 -10.38 -8.62
CA TYR A 154 1.65 -9.47 -7.54
C TYR A 154 0.15 -9.18 -7.58
N VAL A 155 -0.41 -8.90 -8.75
CA VAL A 155 -1.87 -8.71 -8.92
C VAL A 155 -2.65 -9.93 -8.44
N LYS A 156 -2.22 -11.13 -8.82
CA LYS A 156 -2.88 -12.38 -8.38
C LYS A 156 -2.79 -12.58 -6.87
N ASP A 157 -1.64 -12.31 -6.27
CA ASP A 157 -1.42 -12.48 -4.83
C ASP A 157 -2.30 -11.52 -4.02
N ILE A 158 -2.36 -10.24 -4.41
CA ILE A 158 -3.21 -9.24 -3.74
C ILE A 158 -4.68 -9.64 -3.79
N LEU A 159 -5.19 -10.00 -4.97
CA LEU A 159 -6.60 -10.40 -5.13
C LEU A 159 -6.90 -11.69 -4.36
N PHE A 160 -5.96 -12.64 -4.34
CA PHE A 160 -6.08 -13.85 -3.54
C PHE A 160 -6.23 -13.52 -2.05
N TYR A 161 -5.32 -12.72 -1.47
CA TYR A 161 -5.39 -12.39 -0.05
C TYR A 161 -6.65 -11.58 0.29
N ARG A 162 -7.01 -10.59 -0.53
CA ARG A 162 -8.26 -9.84 -0.36
C ARG A 162 -9.47 -10.79 -0.30
N ASP A 163 -9.58 -11.74 -1.23
CA ASP A 163 -10.71 -12.67 -1.28
C ASP A 163 -10.73 -13.62 -0.07
N GLN A 164 -9.56 -14.08 0.38
CA GLN A 164 -9.47 -14.89 1.60
C GLN A 164 -9.88 -14.11 2.84
N PHE A 165 -9.42 -12.87 2.99
CA PHE A 165 -9.78 -12.03 4.12
C PHE A 165 -11.28 -11.72 4.15
N LYS A 166 -11.86 -11.38 3.00
CA LYS A 166 -13.30 -11.13 2.87
C LYS A 166 -14.14 -12.36 3.26
N LYS A 167 -13.70 -13.53 2.82
CA LYS A 167 -14.34 -14.81 3.15
C LYS A 167 -14.24 -15.14 4.63
N ALA A 168 -13.07 -14.93 5.25
CA ALA A 168 -12.87 -15.16 6.68
C ALA A 168 -13.74 -14.22 7.51
N TRP A 169 -13.66 -12.92 7.26
CA TRP A 169 -14.42 -11.90 7.97
C TRP A 169 -15.94 -12.11 7.91
N SER A 170 -16.46 -12.55 6.77
CA SER A 170 -17.90 -12.82 6.61
C SER A 170 -18.37 -13.99 7.49
N LYS A 171 -17.52 -15.00 7.70
CA LYS A 171 -17.84 -16.12 8.60
C LYS A 171 -17.85 -15.67 10.06
N ASP A 172 -16.91 -14.81 10.44
CA ASP A 172 -16.83 -14.28 11.80
C ASP A 172 -18.04 -13.42 12.15
N LEU A 173 -18.58 -12.67 11.19
CA LEU A 173 -19.83 -11.93 11.36
C LEU A 173 -21.06 -12.85 11.45
N ALA A 174 -21.09 -13.95 10.69
CA ALA A 174 -22.22 -14.90 10.67
C ALA A 174 -22.25 -15.84 11.89
N GLY A 175 -21.14 -15.97 12.61
CA GLY A 175 -21.04 -16.76 13.85
C GLY A 175 -21.30 -15.96 15.14
N LYS A 176 -21.52 -14.65 15.04
CA LYS A 176 -21.96 -13.77 16.13
C LYS A 176 -23.48 -13.63 16.11
#